data_AF-A0A8X7CTG1-F1
#
_entry.id   AF-A0A8X7CTG1-F1
#
_cell.length_a   1.000
_cell.length_b   1.000
_cell.length_c   1.000
_cell.angle_alpha   90.00
_cell.angle_beta   90.00
_cell.angle_gamma   90.00
#
_symmetry.space_group_name_H-M   'P 1'
#
loop_
_entity.id
_entity.type
_entity.pdbx_description
1 polymer ?
#
loop_
_entity_poly.entity_id
_entity_poly.type
_entity_poly.pdbx_seq_one_letter_code
_entity_poly.pdbx_strand_id
1 'polypeptide(L)'
;MKKLFRILFFTLLTIANLKAADLPVFYRAQHFQGNFPKNATEWATSPQIRYSTGNSRKGYDASCHTTNVLNIYGLINVNKLAYNMENLTSKPITNQWLNQNTGTIPNYFFGGDNGKIELNGKLKVDEFEFDIQQYLTSGFFARFYMPLRHVKINQISYTDKTSTTTAHYTDFESFLTNNFNTVLNENGLHNLTSPYNKTSAGDLNLSLGWQGKAKMHEYIQEISGYAELGVTIPTASKTPLDQVVYVANSYDGFYSVNARGVFEITVCNWLNGGLYGNFLTFFNQSRTIRMATDKTQSGLVILEKGHTQLNAGNIWNLAAYLKLNPFFKQVLINVGYSFTRQEPTHLDVRDSTFLSTYIAAQQADASVIYKETKDDVVNSNVRLKDWSQHVLHFQIGYDATAINNYKYSPTIYLSYDCPIYGKRSYKTDMLGGNIGLTIKWNF
;
A
#
# COMPACT_ATOMS: atom_id res chain seq x y z
N MET A 1 -36.73 2.32 -36.14
CA MET A 1 -35.54 1.81 -35.41
C MET A 1 -34.18 2.17 -36.04
N LYS A 2 -34.01 2.22 -37.38
CA LYS A 2 -32.69 2.54 -38.00
C LYS A 2 -32.23 4.02 -37.96
N LYS A 3 -33.09 4.97 -37.55
CA LYS A 3 -32.75 6.40 -37.44
C LYS A 3 -32.38 6.86 -36.01
N LEU A 4 -32.79 6.12 -34.98
CA LEU A 4 -32.36 6.39 -33.58
C LEU A 4 -30.91 5.91 -33.33
N PHE A 5 -30.47 4.90 -34.07
CA PHE A 5 -29.10 4.36 -33.99
C PHE A 5 -28.05 5.24 -34.70
N ARG A 6 -28.48 6.18 -35.56
CA ARG A 6 -27.56 7.09 -36.27
C ARG A 6 -27.28 8.39 -35.51
N ILE A 7 -28.11 8.76 -34.54
CA ILE A 7 -27.90 9.95 -33.71
C ILE A 7 -27.05 9.62 -32.47
N LEU A 8 -27.05 8.37 -32.01
CA LEU A 8 -26.12 7.90 -30.96
C LEU A 8 -24.68 7.65 -31.45
N PHE A 9 -24.44 7.72 -32.77
CA PHE A 9 -23.15 7.40 -33.39
C PHE A 9 -22.43 8.61 -33.99
N PHE A 10 -23.02 9.81 -33.94
CA PHE A 10 -22.54 10.99 -34.66
C PHE A 10 -22.00 12.14 -33.81
N THR A 11 -21.86 11.96 -32.49
CA THR A 11 -20.92 12.76 -31.70
C THR A 11 -19.57 12.04 -31.67
N LEU A 12 -18.85 12.18 -32.78
CA LEU A 12 -17.43 11.83 -32.91
C LEU A 12 -16.62 12.67 -31.90
N LEU A 13 -16.44 12.06 -30.74
CA LEU A 13 -15.64 12.54 -29.64
C LEU A 13 -14.16 12.43 -30.05
N THR A 14 -13.51 13.57 -30.26
CA THR A 14 -12.05 13.64 -30.36
C THR A 14 -11.41 12.98 -29.13
N ILE A 15 -10.21 12.44 -29.19
CA ILE A 15 -9.72 11.47 -28.18
C ILE A 15 -8.66 12.16 -27.30
N ALA A 16 -8.30 11.66 -26.09
CA ALA A 16 -7.50 12.33 -25.05
C ALA A 16 -6.55 11.34 -24.28
N ASN A 17 -5.22 11.54 -24.16
CA ASN A 17 -4.25 10.60 -23.54
C ASN A 17 -4.37 10.54 -22.00
N LEU A 18 -3.72 9.56 -21.33
CA LEU A 18 -3.64 9.39 -19.86
C LEU A 18 -2.22 9.05 -19.38
N LYS A 19 -1.96 9.20 -18.06
CA LYS A 19 -0.61 9.00 -17.46
C LYS A 19 -0.62 8.08 -16.23
N ALA A 20 0.58 7.57 -15.93
CA ALA A 20 1.01 6.57 -14.93
C ALA A 20 -0.04 5.91 -14.01
N ALA A 21 -0.06 4.57 -14.01
CA ALA A 21 -0.92 3.71 -13.21
C ALA A 21 -0.27 3.42 -11.84
N ASP A 22 -0.11 4.44 -11.00
CA ASP A 22 0.36 4.19 -9.63
C ASP A 22 -0.63 3.29 -8.86
N LEU A 23 -0.06 2.26 -8.26
CA LEU A 23 -0.73 1.22 -7.51
C LEU A 23 -0.66 1.57 -6.01
N PRO A 24 -1.80 1.79 -5.34
CA PRO A 24 -1.84 2.16 -3.94
C PRO A 24 -1.02 1.27 -2.99
N VAL A 25 -0.21 1.87 -2.13
CA VAL A 25 0.49 1.21 -1.02
C VAL A 25 0.46 2.08 0.25
N PHE A 26 0.46 1.46 1.44
CA PHE A 26 0.29 2.20 2.71
C PHE A 26 1.53 2.99 3.16
N TYR A 27 2.71 2.68 2.61
CA TYR A 27 3.99 3.14 3.12
C TYR A 27 4.54 4.40 2.42
N ARG A 28 3.86 4.88 1.38
CA ARG A 28 4.19 6.13 0.69
C ARG A 28 2.96 6.85 0.17
N ALA A 29 3.07 8.16 0.01
CA ALA A 29 2.09 8.91 -0.75
C ALA A 29 2.02 8.38 -2.19
N GLN A 30 0.81 8.26 -2.72
CA GLN A 30 0.59 7.89 -4.10
C GLN A 30 0.81 9.08 -5.01
N HIS A 31 1.26 8.77 -6.22
CA HIS A 31 1.29 9.73 -7.29
C HIS A 31 -0.10 10.12 -7.73
N PHE A 32 -0.26 11.42 -7.95
CA PHE A 32 -1.45 11.94 -8.54
C PHE A 32 -1.55 11.73 -10.05
N GLN A 33 -2.67 11.14 -10.49
CA GLN A 33 -2.93 10.79 -11.90
C GLN A 33 -3.89 11.76 -12.61
N GLY A 34 -4.07 12.99 -12.12
CA GLY A 34 -5.04 13.94 -12.70
C GLY A 34 -4.64 14.58 -14.02
N ASN A 35 -3.69 13.99 -14.75
CA ASN A 35 -3.37 14.46 -16.09
C ASN A 35 -4.12 13.63 -17.13
N PHE A 36 -5.23 14.21 -17.57
CA PHE A 36 -5.86 13.91 -18.85
C PHE A 36 -5.26 14.80 -19.94
N PRO A 37 -4.36 14.29 -20.77
CA PRO A 37 -4.00 14.95 -22.01
C PRO A 37 -5.19 15.10 -22.94
N LYS A 38 -5.39 16.28 -23.52
CA LYS A 38 -6.61 16.60 -24.27
C LYS A 38 -6.71 15.97 -25.66
N ASN A 39 -5.63 15.43 -26.22
CA ASN A 39 -5.59 14.98 -27.62
C ASN A 39 -4.85 13.64 -27.78
N ALA A 40 -5.56 12.51 -27.64
CA ALA A 40 -5.09 11.24 -28.15
C ALA A 40 -5.25 11.21 -29.66
N THR A 41 -4.14 10.92 -30.30
CA THR A 41 -4.10 10.56 -31.70
C THR A 41 -4.17 9.05 -31.77
N GLU A 42 -5.09 8.56 -32.59
CA GLU A 42 -5.15 7.13 -32.90
C GLU A 42 -3.78 6.64 -33.36
N TRP A 43 -3.49 5.37 -33.08
CA TRP A 43 -2.20 4.76 -33.44
C TRP A 43 -1.02 5.56 -32.91
N ALA A 44 -1.03 5.85 -31.61
CA ALA A 44 0.09 6.49 -30.92
C ALA A 44 0.63 5.61 -29.79
N THR A 45 1.93 5.67 -29.55
CA THR A 45 2.57 5.02 -28.40
C THR A 45 3.12 6.10 -27.47
N SER A 46 2.87 5.97 -26.17
CA SER A 46 3.36 6.89 -25.14
C SER A 46 4.17 6.15 -24.08
N PRO A 47 5.45 5.84 -24.33
CA PRO A 47 6.38 5.48 -23.26
C PRO A 47 6.63 6.65 -22.30
N GLN A 48 6.66 6.35 -21.01
CA GLN A 48 6.96 7.28 -19.94
C GLN A 48 7.82 6.60 -18.87
N ILE A 49 8.70 7.39 -18.27
CA ILE A 49 9.50 6.99 -17.11
C ILE A 49 9.30 8.04 -16.03
N ARG A 50 8.94 7.60 -14.83
CA ARG A 50 8.89 8.45 -13.64
C ARG A 50 9.94 7.99 -12.65
N TYR A 51 10.59 8.94 -12.00
CA TYR A 51 11.39 8.70 -10.82
C TYR A 51 10.78 9.44 -9.64
N SER A 52 10.71 8.80 -8.47
CA SER A 52 10.28 9.45 -7.24
C SER A 52 11.08 8.94 -6.04
N THR A 53 11.25 9.79 -5.05
CA THR A 53 11.96 9.49 -3.81
C THR A 53 11.22 10.07 -2.62
N GLY A 54 11.28 9.37 -1.50
CA GLY A 54 10.65 9.74 -0.26
C GLY A 54 11.38 9.17 0.94
N ASN A 55 11.23 9.84 2.08
CA ASN A 55 11.74 9.31 3.34
C ASN A 55 10.84 9.72 4.51
N SER A 56 10.78 8.89 5.54
CA SER A 56 10.02 9.21 6.74
C SER A 56 10.56 8.52 7.98
N ARG A 57 10.37 9.18 9.12
CA ARG A 57 10.48 8.58 10.46
C ARG A 57 9.12 8.46 11.15
N LYS A 58 8.07 8.97 10.51
CA LYS A 58 6.76 9.18 11.10
C LYS A 58 5.69 8.38 10.35
N GLY A 59 4.66 7.97 11.07
CA GLY A 59 3.46 7.35 10.54
C GLY A 59 2.23 7.80 11.30
N TYR A 60 1.08 7.35 10.84
CA TYR A 60 -0.20 7.52 11.52
C TYR A 60 -0.60 6.20 12.17
N ASP A 61 -0.91 6.22 13.46
CA ASP A 61 -1.37 5.03 14.19
C ASP A 61 -2.86 4.71 13.92
N ALA A 62 -3.44 3.79 14.70
CA ALA A 62 -4.84 3.41 14.60
C ALA A 62 -5.84 4.51 15.00
N SER A 63 -5.38 5.48 15.80
CA SER A 63 -6.13 6.66 16.27
C SER A 63 -5.81 7.91 15.44
N CYS A 64 -5.08 7.74 14.33
CA CYS A 64 -4.66 8.80 13.42
C CYS A 64 -3.68 9.82 14.04
N HIS A 65 -3.06 9.49 15.18
CA HIS A 65 -1.99 10.30 15.75
C HIS A 65 -0.67 10.03 15.05
N THR A 66 0.20 11.05 15.05
CA THR A 66 1.56 10.89 14.52
C THR A 66 2.42 10.09 15.50
N THR A 67 2.99 8.99 15.02
CA THR A 67 3.90 8.12 15.78
C THR A 67 5.16 7.81 14.95
N ASN A 68 6.10 7.02 15.49
CA ASN A 68 7.21 6.50 14.68
C ASN A 68 6.69 5.57 13.57
N VAL A 69 7.34 5.58 12.42
CA VAL A 69 6.97 4.76 11.25
C VAL A 69 6.83 3.26 11.59
N LEU A 70 7.60 2.76 12.57
CA LEU A 70 7.56 1.35 12.98
C LEU A 70 6.51 1.03 14.06
N ASN A 71 5.78 2.03 14.56
CA ASN A 71 4.73 1.87 15.59
C ASN A 71 3.32 2.18 15.08
N ILE A 72 3.10 2.22 13.76
CA ILE A 72 1.74 2.42 13.20
C ILE A 72 0.73 1.35 13.64
N TYR A 73 1.22 0.20 14.11
CA TYR A 73 0.45 -0.90 14.67
C TYR A 73 0.50 -0.94 16.21
N GLY A 74 0.96 0.13 16.85
CA GLY A 74 1.16 0.20 18.30
C GLY A 74 2.49 -0.41 18.77
N LEU A 75 2.68 -0.41 20.09
CA LEU A 75 3.87 -0.94 20.75
C LEU A 75 3.93 -2.48 20.62
N ILE A 76 5.15 -3.01 20.59
CA ILE A 76 5.35 -4.47 20.62
C ILE A 76 5.21 -4.95 22.06
N ASN A 77 4.30 -5.89 22.30
CA ASN A 77 4.15 -6.52 23.59
C ASN A 77 5.09 -7.73 23.71
N VAL A 78 6.31 -7.48 24.20
CA VAL A 78 7.37 -8.48 24.33
C VAL A 78 6.95 -9.59 25.31
N ASN A 79 6.22 -9.20 26.35
CA ASN A 79 5.72 -10.13 27.36
C ASN A 79 4.63 -11.08 26.85
N LYS A 80 4.12 -10.93 25.62
CA LYS A 80 3.11 -11.85 25.07
C LYS A 80 3.54 -12.50 23.76
N LEU A 81 4.82 -12.43 23.42
CA LEU A 81 5.35 -12.92 22.15
C LEU A 81 5.13 -14.41 21.91
N ALA A 82 5.14 -15.23 22.97
CA ALA A 82 4.97 -16.67 22.87
C ALA A 82 3.71 -17.23 23.53
N TYR A 83 2.75 -16.37 23.86
CA TYR A 83 1.48 -16.78 24.45
C TYR A 83 0.75 -17.77 23.51
N ASN A 84 0.37 -18.94 24.01
CA ASN A 84 -0.25 -20.05 23.27
C ASN A 84 0.57 -20.61 22.07
N MET A 85 1.88 -20.37 21.99
CA MET A 85 2.69 -20.99 20.93
C MET A 85 2.77 -22.50 21.10
N GLU A 86 2.63 -23.23 19.99
CA GLU A 86 2.78 -24.68 19.98
C GLU A 86 4.27 -25.08 20.06
N ASN A 87 4.52 -26.27 20.63
CA ASN A 87 5.87 -26.88 20.72
C ASN A 87 6.95 -25.99 21.36
N LEU A 88 6.59 -25.14 22.33
CA LEU A 88 7.54 -24.25 22.99
C LEU A 88 8.71 -25.00 23.64
N THR A 89 8.49 -26.22 24.14
CA THR A 89 9.52 -27.08 24.74
C THR A 89 10.68 -27.43 23.80
N SER A 90 10.44 -27.40 22.48
CA SER A 90 11.49 -27.57 21.46
C SER A 90 12.35 -26.33 21.23
N LYS A 91 11.97 -25.21 21.86
CA LYS A 91 12.60 -23.89 21.75
C LYS A 91 13.17 -23.51 23.13
N PRO A 92 14.28 -24.12 23.57
CA PRO A 92 14.74 -24.06 24.95
C PRO A 92 14.94 -22.64 25.48
N ILE A 93 15.44 -21.71 24.66
CA ILE A 93 15.64 -20.32 25.09
C ILE A 93 14.30 -19.60 25.20
N THR A 94 13.43 -19.74 24.20
CA THR A 94 12.08 -19.14 24.24
C THR A 94 11.30 -19.66 25.44
N ASN A 95 11.33 -20.97 25.70
CA ASN A 95 10.65 -21.62 26.82
C ASN A 95 11.21 -21.22 28.19
N GLN A 96 12.51 -20.91 28.27
CA GLN A 96 13.14 -20.43 29.49
C GLN A 96 12.59 -19.07 29.93
N TRP A 97 12.32 -18.18 28.97
CA TRP A 97 11.96 -16.79 29.24
C TRP A 97 10.48 -16.49 29.12
N LEU A 98 9.74 -17.32 28.39
CA LEU A 98 8.30 -17.16 28.17
C LEU A 98 7.60 -18.44 28.62
N ASN A 99 6.80 -18.35 29.67
CA ASN A 99 6.02 -19.48 30.15
C ASN A 99 4.92 -19.82 29.12
N GLN A 100 4.81 -21.07 28.68
CA GLN A 100 3.81 -21.45 27.66
C GLN A 100 2.34 -21.24 28.09
N ASN A 101 2.03 -21.35 29.38
CA ASN A 101 0.66 -21.26 29.91
C ASN A 101 0.24 -19.81 30.16
N THR A 102 1.19 -18.95 30.56
CA THR A 102 0.92 -17.53 30.80
C THR A 102 1.44 -16.62 29.70
N GLY A 103 2.20 -17.15 28.74
CA GLY A 103 2.95 -16.43 27.71
C GLY A 103 3.91 -15.36 28.22
N THR A 104 4.03 -15.22 29.55
CA THR A 104 4.72 -14.13 30.24
C THR A 104 6.07 -14.58 30.77
N ILE A 105 6.91 -13.60 31.09
CA ILE A 105 8.03 -13.83 31.99
C ILE A 105 7.47 -14.35 33.33
N PRO A 106 7.96 -15.50 33.86
CA PRO A 106 7.45 -16.06 35.12
C PRO A 106 7.45 -15.04 36.26
N ASN A 107 6.40 -15.02 37.07
CA ASN A 107 6.19 -14.13 38.23
C ASN A 107 6.01 -12.63 37.92
N TYR A 108 5.81 -12.25 36.66
CA TYR A 108 5.71 -10.85 36.25
C TYR A 108 4.25 -10.48 35.87
N PHE A 109 3.67 -9.48 36.54
CA PHE A 109 2.38 -8.90 36.17
C PHE A 109 2.57 -7.59 35.42
N PHE A 110 2.12 -7.55 34.16
CA PHE A 110 2.25 -6.38 33.30
C PHE A 110 0.90 -5.67 33.15
N GLY A 111 0.79 -4.47 33.73
CA GLY A 111 -0.26 -3.51 33.47
C GLY A 111 0.26 -2.34 32.63
N GLY A 112 -0.64 -1.66 31.89
CA GLY A 112 -0.28 -0.49 31.10
C GLY A 112 0.72 -0.81 29.97
N ASP A 113 1.83 -0.07 29.93
CA ASP A 113 2.89 -0.21 28.93
C ASP A 113 4.10 -1.01 29.39
N ASN A 114 4.06 -1.55 30.62
CA ASN A 114 5.11 -2.43 31.09
C ASN A 114 5.22 -3.66 30.16
N GLY A 115 6.45 -4.09 29.87
CA GLY A 115 6.72 -5.26 29.02
C GLY A 115 6.55 -4.98 27.53
N LYS A 116 6.37 -3.71 27.16
CA LYS A 116 6.28 -3.28 25.77
C LYS A 116 7.50 -2.48 25.36
N ILE A 117 7.81 -2.53 24.07
CA ILE A 117 8.85 -1.70 23.45
C ILE A 117 8.26 -0.83 22.34
N GLU A 118 8.80 0.36 22.22
CA GLU A 118 8.57 1.28 21.11
C GLU A 118 9.70 1.15 20.10
N LEU A 119 9.39 0.91 18.83
CA LEU A 119 10.40 0.87 17.77
C LEU A 119 10.63 2.24 17.15
N ASN A 120 11.88 2.55 16.89
CA ASN A 120 12.27 3.71 16.11
C ASN A 120 12.94 3.25 14.82
N GLY A 121 12.63 3.91 13.70
CA GLY A 121 13.30 3.64 12.43
C GLY A 121 13.18 4.79 11.44
N LYS A 122 13.86 4.64 10.30
CA LYS A 122 13.71 5.52 9.14
C LYS A 122 13.44 4.69 7.91
N LEU A 123 12.34 5.00 7.21
CA LEU A 123 12.05 4.53 5.88
C LEU A 123 12.70 5.45 4.84
N LYS A 124 13.25 4.87 3.78
CA LYS A 124 13.56 5.51 2.51
C LYS A 124 12.97 4.68 1.37
N VAL A 125 12.40 5.37 0.38
CA VAL A 125 11.87 4.77 -0.85
C VAL A 125 12.45 5.53 -2.03
N ASP A 126 12.97 4.82 -3.01
CA ASP A 126 13.28 5.32 -4.34
C ASP A 126 12.54 4.44 -5.35
N GLU A 127 11.88 5.04 -6.34
CA GLU A 127 10.99 4.33 -7.26
C GLU A 127 11.15 4.84 -8.68
N PHE A 128 11.36 3.91 -9.60
CA PHE A 128 11.25 4.12 -11.04
C PHE A 128 9.96 3.47 -11.53
N GLU A 129 9.18 4.15 -12.34
CA GLU A 129 7.97 3.61 -12.93
C GLU A 129 8.09 3.65 -14.45
N PHE A 130 7.84 2.51 -15.07
CA PHE A 130 7.79 2.36 -16.52
C PHE A 130 6.32 2.23 -16.93
N ASP A 131 5.86 3.11 -17.79
CA ASP A 131 4.49 3.12 -18.30
C ASP A 131 4.52 3.23 -19.81
N ILE A 132 3.86 2.29 -20.49
CA ILE A 132 3.73 2.29 -21.94
C ILE A 132 2.25 2.15 -22.25
N GLN A 133 1.70 3.19 -22.88
CA GLN A 133 0.33 3.17 -23.38
C GLN A 133 0.32 3.17 -24.90
N GLN A 134 -0.40 2.21 -25.49
CA GLN A 134 -0.66 2.12 -26.91
C GLN A 134 -2.11 2.54 -27.17
N TYR A 135 -2.28 3.67 -27.85
CA TYR A 135 -3.56 4.13 -28.36
C TYR A 135 -3.90 3.38 -29.64
N LEU A 136 -5.11 2.85 -29.68
CA LEU A 136 -5.70 2.17 -30.82
C LEU A 136 -6.66 3.15 -31.53
N THR A 137 -7.71 2.63 -32.16
CA THR A 137 -8.77 3.46 -32.77
C THR A 137 -9.93 3.68 -31.79
N SER A 138 -10.72 4.74 -32.04
CA SER A 138 -12.01 4.97 -31.38
C SER A 138 -11.93 5.11 -29.86
N GLY A 139 -10.78 5.57 -29.37
CA GLY A 139 -10.52 5.82 -27.95
C GLY A 139 -10.09 4.59 -27.16
N PHE A 140 -10.01 3.42 -27.78
CA PHE A 140 -9.44 2.25 -27.11
C PHE A 140 -7.94 2.37 -26.94
N PHE A 141 -7.44 1.83 -25.84
CA PHE A 141 -6.01 1.73 -25.58
C PHE A 141 -5.67 0.46 -24.81
N ALA A 142 -4.42 0.04 -24.95
CA ALA A 142 -3.78 -0.97 -24.12
C ALA A 142 -2.64 -0.34 -23.34
N ARG A 143 -2.35 -0.86 -22.15
CA ARG A 143 -1.34 -0.30 -21.27
C ARG A 143 -0.56 -1.37 -20.54
N PHE A 144 0.73 -1.08 -20.40
CA PHE A 144 1.70 -1.81 -19.61
C PHE A 144 2.27 -0.87 -18.55
N TYR A 145 2.23 -1.27 -17.29
CA TYR A 145 2.84 -0.53 -16.19
C TYR A 145 3.66 -1.46 -15.29
N MET A 146 4.89 -1.05 -14.98
CA MET A 146 5.76 -1.79 -14.08
C MET A 146 6.60 -0.82 -13.23
N PRO A 147 6.48 -0.85 -11.90
CA PRO A 147 7.36 -0.11 -11.02
C PRO A 147 8.61 -0.94 -10.66
N LEU A 148 9.72 -0.27 -10.40
CA LEU A 148 10.96 -0.79 -9.84
C LEU A 148 11.25 0.01 -8.58
N ARG A 149 11.24 -0.65 -7.43
CA ARG A 149 11.32 0.01 -6.13
C ARG A 149 12.56 -0.42 -5.37
N HIS A 150 13.19 0.55 -4.74
CA HIS A 150 14.22 0.37 -3.73
C HIS A 150 13.66 0.86 -2.40
N VAL A 151 13.43 -0.06 -1.47
CA VAL A 151 12.90 0.23 -0.14
C VAL A 151 13.93 -0.12 0.91
N LYS A 152 14.19 0.82 1.82
CA LYS A 152 15.15 0.67 2.90
C LYS A 152 14.54 1.11 4.23
N ILE A 153 14.64 0.27 5.24
CA ILE A 153 14.37 0.63 6.63
C ILE A 153 15.66 0.46 7.42
N ASN A 154 16.13 1.55 8.00
CA ASN A 154 17.38 1.57 8.76
C ASN A 154 17.25 2.39 10.04
N GLN A 155 18.36 2.50 10.76
CA GLN A 155 18.43 3.19 12.06
C GLN A 155 17.36 2.64 13.02
N ILE A 156 17.23 1.31 13.01
CA ILE A 156 16.26 0.61 13.83
C ILE A 156 16.81 0.56 15.25
N SER A 157 16.07 1.13 16.18
CA SER A 157 16.33 1.04 17.61
C SER A 157 15.01 0.82 18.35
N TYR A 158 15.08 0.54 19.64
CA TYR A 158 13.90 0.40 20.47
C TYR A 158 14.07 1.10 21.81
N THR A 159 12.95 1.43 22.43
CA THR A 159 12.88 2.02 23.77
C THR A 159 11.97 1.16 24.62
N ASP A 160 12.48 0.68 25.76
CA ASP A 160 11.68 0.01 26.77
C ASP A 160 10.67 1.00 27.38
N LYS A 161 9.41 0.60 27.46
CA LYS A 161 8.32 1.38 28.07
C LYS A 161 7.95 0.89 29.46
N THR A 162 8.70 -0.06 30.01
CA THR A 162 8.54 -0.57 31.37
C THR A 162 8.94 0.48 32.39
N SER A 163 8.03 0.73 33.35
CA SER A 163 8.29 1.64 34.46
C SER A 163 9.44 1.13 35.31
N THR A 164 10.43 2.00 35.56
CA THR A 164 11.60 1.73 36.41
C THR A 164 11.23 1.46 37.87
N THR A 165 10.02 1.82 38.29
CA THR A 165 9.49 1.51 39.63
C THR A 165 8.92 0.11 39.75
N THR A 166 8.82 -0.63 38.65
CA THR A 166 8.34 -2.02 38.67
C THR A 166 9.44 -2.91 39.24
N ALA A 167 9.09 -3.79 40.18
CA ALA A 167 10.03 -4.67 40.89
C ALA A 167 10.91 -5.56 40.00
N HIS A 168 10.55 -5.70 38.73
CA HIS A 168 11.20 -6.58 37.77
C HIS A 168 11.74 -5.83 36.53
N TYR A 169 11.82 -4.50 36.57
CA TYR A 169 12.36 -3.69 35.48
C TYR A 169 13.75 -4.19 35.05
N THR A 170 14.63 -4.49 36.00
CA THR A 170 16.00 -4.98 35.74
C THR A 170 16.02 -6.34 35.04
N ASP A 171 15.07 -7.23 35.36
CA ASP A 171 14.97 -8.55 34.72
C ASP A 171 14.53 -8.41 33.26
N PHE A 172 13.55 -7.52 33.00
CA PHE A 172 13.07 -7.24 31.65
C PHE A 172 14.13 -6.54 30.80
N GLU A 173 14.83 -5.56 31.35
CA GLU A 173 15.95 -4.87 30.68
C GLU A 173 17.09 -5.86 30.35
N SER A 174 17.42 -6.76 31.29
CA SER A 174 18.40 -7.83 31.06
C SER A 174 17.93 -8.80 29.97
N PHE A 175 16.65 -9.17 29.95
CA PHE A 175 16.07 -9.98 28.87
C PHE A 175 16.20 -9.30 27.50
N LEU A 176 15.79 -8.03 27.39
CA LEU A 176 15.87 -7.25 26.15
C LEU A 176 17.31 -7.16 25.63
N THR A 177 18.27 -6.96 26.53
CA THR A 177 19.69 -6.80 26.20
C THR A 177 20.34 -8.11 25.79
N ASN A 178 20.10 -9.19 26.54
CA ASN A 178 20.89 -10.41 26.46
C ASN A 178 20.20 -11.55 25.69
N ASN A 179 18.86 -11.59 25.68
CA ASN A 179 18.11 -12.78 25.27
C ASN A 179 17.11 -12.53 24.14
N PHE A 180 16.64 -11.30 23.97
CA PHE A 180 15.55 -11.05 23.02
C PHE A 180 15.91 -11.38 21.57
N ASN A 181 17.10 -11.00 21.11
CA ASN A 181 17.57 -11.39 19.77
C ASN A 181 17.77 -12.91 19.65
N THR A 182 18.19 -13.59 20.71
CA THR A 182 18.32 -15.06 20.72
C THR A 182 16.95 -15.72 20.56
N VAL A 183 15.91 -15.22 21.24
CA VAL A 183 14.51 -15.67 21.07
C VAL A 183 14.05 -15.46 19.62
N LEU A 184 14.34 -14.30 19.02
CA LEU A 184 14.02 -14.05 17.61
C LEU A 184 14.71 -15.07 16.69
N ASN A 185 16.03 -15.27 16.87
CA ASN A 185 16.83 -16.17 16.05
C ASN A 185 16.40 -17.64 16.18
N GLU A 186 16.07 -18.11 17.39
CA GLU A 186 15.54 -19.46 17.64
C GLU A 186 14.20 -19.68 16.91
N ASN A 187 13.41 -18.62 16.71
CA ASN A 187 12.17 -18.63 15.95
C ASN A 187 12.35 -18.29 14.45
N GLY A 188 13.59 -18.30 13.97
CA GLY A 188 13.95 -18.03 12.58
C GLY A 188 13.62 -16.61 12.12
N LEU A 189 13.78 -15.63 13.01
CA LEU A 189 13.77 -14.19 12.70
C LEU A 189 15.18 -13.63 12.89
N HIS A 190 15.59 -12.70 12.04
CA HIS A 190 16.76 -11.88 12.29
C HIS A 190 16.59 -11.00 13.54
N ASN A 191 17.72 -10.53 14.07
CA ASN A 191 17.76 -9.54 15.15
C ASN A 191 16.80 -8.36 14.89
N LEU A 192 16.19 -7.84 15.95
CA LEU A 192 15.17 -6.79 15.86
C LEU A 192 15.66 -5.54 15.11
N THR A 193 16.93 -5.19 15.31
CA THR A 193 17.55 -3.98 14.76
C THR A 193 18.19 -4.18 13.39
N SER A 194 18.06 -5.37 12.80
CA SER A 194 18.59 -5.67 11.47
C SER A 194 17.92 -4.79 10.40
N PRO A 195 18.69 -4.05 9.59
CA PRO A 195 18.11 -3.18 8.58
C PRO A 195 17.45 -3.99 7.45
N TYR A 196 16.37 -3.46 6.90
CA TYR A 196 15.78 -3.95 5.66
C TYR A 196 16.28 -3.13 4.48
N ASN A 197 16.67 -3.80 3.41
CA ASN A 197 17.11 -3.15 2.18
C ASN A 197 16.81 -4.05 0.98
N LYS A 198 15.89 -3.62 0.11
CA LYS A 198 15.46 -4.42 -1.03
C LYS A 198 15.20 -3.57 -2.26
N THR A 199 15.86 -3.91 -3.36
CA THR A 199 15.45 -3.51 -4.71
C THR A 199 14.70 -4.66 -5.37
N SER A 200 13.51 -4.40 -5.91
CA SER A 200 12.83 -5.36 -6.77
C SER A 200 11.90 -4.66 -7.75
N ALA A 201 11.59 -5.31 -8.86
CA ALA A 201 10.38 -4.99 -9.61
C ALA A 201 9.18 -5.11 -8.66
N GLY A 202 8.23 -4.19 -8.77
CA GLY A 202 6.90 -4.34 -8.21
C GLY A 202 6.05 -5.23 -9.11
N ASP A 203 4.75 -5.22 -8.92
CA ASP A 203 3.84 -6.04 -9.72
C ASP A 203 3.58 -5.41 -11.09
N LEU A 204 3.54 -6.25 -12.11
CA LEU A 204 3.21 -5.88 -13.48
C LEU A 204 1.70 -5.65 -13.60
N ASN A 205 1.29 -4.50 -14.14
CA ASN A 205 -0.10 -4.22 -14.47
C ASN A 205 -0.29 -4.19 -16.00
N LEU A 206 -1.24 -4.97 -16.48
CA LEU A 206 -1.68 -4.97 -17.88
C LEU A 206 -3.14 -4.56 -17.93
N SER A 207 -3.48 -3.59 -18.77
CA SER A 207 -4.85 -3.09 -18.84
C SER A 207 -5.29 -2.71 -20.24
N LEU A 208 -6.62 -2.72 -20.39
CA LEU A 208 -7.33 -2.23 -21.56
C LEU A 208 -8.29 -1.13 -21.09
N GLY A 209 -8.43 -0.10 -21.88
CA GLY A 209 -9.33 0.99 -21.55
C GLY A 209 -9.93 1.66 -22.76
N TRP A 210 -10.89 2.53 -22.47
CA TRP A 210 -11.54 3.40 -23.43
C TRP A 210 -11.57 4.81 -22.86
N GLN A 211 -11.36 5.80 -23.72
CA GLN A 211 -11.43 7.22 -23.37
C GLN A 211 -12.19 8.02 -24.42
N GLY A 212 -12.84 9.10 -24.00
CA GLY A 212 -13.58 9.99 -24.91
C GLY A 212 -13.81 11.37 -24.32
N LYS A 213 -14.20 12.32 -25.17
CA LYS A 213 -14.58 13.67 -24.75
C LYS A 213 -15.62 14.36 -25.64
N ALA A 214 -16.58 15.02 -25.02
CA ALA A 214 -17.66 15.74 -25.67
C ALA A 214 -17.41 17.24 -25.59
N LYS A 215 -17.49 17.92 -26.73
CA LYS A 215 -17.56 19.38 -26.74
C LYS A 215 -18.92 19.82 -26.23
N MET A 216 -18.91 20.83 -25.38
CA MET A 216 -20.08 21.41 -24.73
C MET A 216 -20.22 22.90 -25.12
N HIS A 217 -21.05 23.66 -24.39
CA HIS A 217 -21.42 25.05 -24.72
C HIS A 217 -20.65 26.11 -23.91
N GLU A 218 -20.30 27.22 -24.57
CA GLU A 218 -19.70 28.50 -24.12
C GLU A 218 -18.78 28.47 -22.88
N TYR A 219 -19.31 28.19 -21.68
CA TYR A 219 -18.56 28.14 -20.42
C TYR A 219 -17.96 26.77 -20.10
N ILE A 220 -18.74 25.70 -20.31
CA ILE A 220 -18.27 24.32 -20.19
C ILE A 220 -17.96 23.87 -21.60
N GLN A 221 -16.68 23.73 -21.91
CA GLN A 221 -16.27 23.53 -23.30
C GLN A 221 -16.03 22.07 -23.63
N GLU A 222 -15.64 21.29 -22.63
CA GLU A 222 -15.31 19.89 -22.81
C GLU A 222 -15.68 19.11 -21.56
N ILE A 223 -16.26 17.94 -21.75
CA ILE A 223 -16.34 16.90 -20.73
C ILE A 223 -15.58 15.71 -21.27
N SER A 224 -14.65 15.18 -20.50
CA SER A 224 -13.83 14.03 -20.87
C SER A 224 -13.88 12.96 -19.80
N GLY A 225 -13.58 11.73 -20.20
CA GLY A 225 -13.48 10.63 -19.26
C GLY A 225 -12.86 9.39 -19.88
N TYR A 226 -12.45 8.47 -19.02
CA TYR A 226 -12.04 7.13 -19.41
C TYR A 226 -12.51 6.11 -18.40
N ALA A 227 -12.52 4.86 -18.85
CA ALA A 227 -12.61 3.68 -18.03
C ALA A 227 -11.51 2.70 -18.44
N GLU A 228 -10.90 2.03 -17.48
CA GLU A 228 -9.83 1.06 -17.68
C GLU A 228 -10.07 -0.15 -16.77
N LEU A 229 -9.86 -1.34 -17.32
CA LEU A 229 -9.86 -2.60 -16.59
C LEU A 229 -8.51 -3.29 -16.81
N GLY A 230 -7.94 -3.82 -15.74
CA GLY A 230 -6.64 -4.47 -15.81
C GLY A 230 -6.48 -5.62 -14.84
N VAL A 231 -5.37 -6.32 -15.02
CA VAL A 231 -4.90 -7.38 -14.15
C VAL A 231 -3.51 -7.03 -13.65
N THR A 232 -3.26 -7.33 -12.38
CA THR A 232 -1.95 -7.20 -11.76
C THR A 232 -1.36 -8.59 -11.54
N ILE A 233 -0.17 -8.79 -12.09
CA ILE A 233 0.58 -10.04 -12.04
C ILE A 233 1.69 -9.89 -11.00
N PRO A 234 1.75 -10.78 -9.99
CA PRO A 234 2.67 -10.66 -8.87
C PRO A 234 4.12 -10.98 -9.27
N THR A 235 4.83 -9.99 -9.80
CA THR A 235 6.26 -10.07 -10.15
C THR A 235 7.16 -9.63 -9.00
N ALA A 236 6.62 -8.99 -7.97
CA ALA A 236 7.39 -8.57 -6.80
C ALA A 236 7.79 -9.76 -5.91
N SER A 237 8.89 -9.60 -5.18
CA SER A 237 9.27 -10.56 -4.14
C SER A 237 8.23 -10.56 -3.01
N LYS A 238 7.82 -11.75 -2.59
CA LYS A 238 6.96 -11.94 -1.42
C LYS A 238 7.66 -11.46 -0.14
N THR A 239 6.85 -11.15 0.85
CA THR A 239 7.27 -10.84 2.22
C THR A 239 8.24 -11.89 2.75
N PRO A 240 9.42 -11.48 3.25
CA PRO A 240 10.32 -12.38 3.95
C PRO A 240 9.71 -12.82 5.30
N LEU A 241 9.74 -14.12 5.59
CA LEU A 241 9.29 -14.67 6.87
C LEU A 241 10.40 -14.69 7.94
N ASP A 242 11.60 -14.28 7.60
CA ASP A 242 12.77 -14.22 8.48
C ASP A 242 13.08 -12.79 8.96
N GLN A 243 12.30 -11.79 8.52
CA GLN A 243 12.50 -10.40 8.93
C GLN A 243 11.38 -9.89 9.81
N VAL A 244 11.75 -9.20 10.90
CA VAL A 244 10.79 -8.52 11.78
C VAL A 244 10.25 -7.27 11.11
N VAL A 245 11.15 -6.45 10.58
CA VAL A 245 10.83 -5.17 9.96
C VAL A 245 11.03 -5.33 8.46
N TYR A 246 9.93 -5.27 7.72
CA TYR A 246 9.94 -5.33 6.26
C TYR A 246 8.78 -4.50 5.70
N VAL A 247 8.88 -4.17 4.41
CA VAL A 247 7.78 -3.61 3.62
C VAL A 247 7.79 -4.34 2.28
N ALA A 248 6.63 -4.87 1.87
CA ALA A 248 6.49 -5.49 0.56
C ALA A 248 6.65 -4.42 -0.52
N ASN A 249 7.42 -4.70 -1.56
CA ASN A 249 7.62 -3.78 -2.69
C ASN A 249 6.39 -3.70 -3.61
N SER A 250 5.31 -4.45 -3.33
CA SER A 250 4.04 -4.42 -4.04
C SER A 250 2.97 -5.18 -3.23
N TYR A 251 1.99 -5.82 -3.87
CA TYR A 251 0.89 -6.55 -3.22
C TYR A 251 1.29 -7.96 -2.79
N ASP A 252 2.51 -8.13 -2.28
CA ASP A 252 2.95 -9.33 -1.55
C ASP A 252 2.59 -10.68 -2.24
N GLY A 253 2.69 -10.74 -3.57
CA GLY A 253 2.45 -11.97 -4.31
C GLY A 253 1.00 -12.26 -4.69
N PHE A 254 0.07 -11.33 -4.46
CA PHE A 254 -1.33 -11.46 -4.85
C PHE A 254 -1.54 -11.11 -6.33
N TYR A 255 -2.35 -11.91 -7.02
CA TYR A 255 -2.99 -11.48 -8.27
C TYR A 255 -4.13 -10.53 -7.91
N SER A 256 -4.37 -9.52 -8.75
CA SER A 256 -5.51 -8.63 -8.59
C SER A 256 -6.15 -8.23 -9.91
N VAL A 257 -7.41 -7.84 -9.85
CA VAL A 257 -8.11 -7.13 -10.92
C VAL A 257 -8.25 -5.68 -10.48
N ASN A 258 -7.97 -4.75 -11.38
CA ASN A 258 -8.16 -3.33 -11.13
C ASN A 258 -9.15 -2.71 -12.11
N ALA A 259 -9.93 -1.76 -11.62
CA ALA A 259 -10.82 -0.92 -12.41
C ALA A 259 -10.53 0.54 -12.11
N ARG A 260 -10.42 1.36 -13.14
CA ARG A 260 -10.14 2.80 -13.01
C ARG A 260 -11.11 3.59 -13.86
N GLY A 261 -11.44 4.79 -13.39
CA GLY A 261 -12.21 5.75 -14.14
C GLY A 261 -11.82 7.17 -13.77
N VAL A 262 -11.84 8.05 -14.76
CA VAL A 262 -11.70 9.49 -14.56
C VAL A 262 -12.78 10.21 -15.32
N PHE A 263 -13.21 11.31 -14.73
CA PHE A 263 -14.13 12.26 -15.31
C PHE A 263 -13.55 13.66 -15.13
N GLU A 264 -13.51 14.46 -16.19
CA GLU A 264 -12.95 15.81 -16.16
C GLU A 264 -13.86 16.78 -16.94
N ILE A 265 -14.00 17.99 -16.42
CA ILE A 265 -14.73 19.10 -17.05
C ILE A 265 -13.74 20.23 -17.32
N THR A 266 -13.73 20.76 -18.55
CA THR A 266 -13.02 21.98 -18.92
C THR A 266 -13.95 23.18 -18.91
N VAL A 267 -13.59 24.17 -18.11
CA VAL A 267 -14.24 25.47 -17.97
C VAL A 267 -13.37 26.55 -18.58
N CYS A 268 -13.93 27.36 -19.47
CA CYS A 268 -13.29 28.54 -20.08
C CYS A 268 -11.91 28.28 -20.72
N ASN A 269 -11.62 27.07 -21.20
CA ASN A 269 -10.38 26.59 -21.84
C ASN A 269 -9.16 26.50 -20.90
N TRP A 270 -9.13 27.25 -19.81
CA TRP A 270 -7.97 27.38 -18.94
C TRP A 270 -8.11 26.63 -17.60
N LEU A 271 -9.31 26.27 -17.17
CA LEU A 271 -9.53 25.56 -15.91
C LEU A 271 -10.13 24.18 -16.15
N ASN A 272 -9.56 23.15 -15.54
CA ASN A 272 -10.13 21.81 -15.51
C ASN A 272 -10.40 21.39 -14.08
N GLY A 273 -11.55 20.79 -13.85
CA GLY A 273 -11.87 20.08 -12.62
C GLY A 273 -12.13 18.62 -12.94
N GLY A 274 -11.60 17.70 -12.14
CA GLY A 274 -11.81 16.27 -12.38
C GLY A 274 -11.91 15.43 -11.13
N LEU A 275 -12.47 14.24 -11.33
CA LEU A 275 -12.64 13.17 -10.36
C LEU A 275 -11.95 11.92 -10.88
N TYR A 276 -11.32 11.17 -9.98
CA TYR A 276 -10.64 9.93 -10.24
C TYR A 276 -11.14 8.86 -9.26
N GLY A 277 -11.33 7.65 -9.78
CA GLY A 277 -11.63 6.47 -8.98
C GLY A 277 -10.81 5.28 -9.46
N ASN A 278 -10.26 4.53 -8.51
CA ASN A 278 -9.55 3.29 -8.74
C ASN A 278 -9.96 2.27 -7.67
N PHE A 279 -10.19 1.05 -8.12
CA PHE A 279 -10.59 -0.08 -7.31
C PHE A 279 -9.69 -1.26 -7.61
N LEU A 280 -9.22 -1.95 -6.58
CA LEU A 280 -8.46 -3.19 -6.68
C LEU A 280 -9.09 -4.27 -5.82
N THR A 281 -9.28 -5.46 -6.41
CA THR A 281 -9.71 -6.66 -5.70
C THR A 281 -8.71 -7.79 -5.91
N PHE A 282 -8.44 -8.55 -4.86
CA PHE A 282 -7.39 -9.57 -4.84
C PHE A 282 -7.97 -10.98 -4.88
N PHE A 283 -7.27 -11.89 -5.55
CA PHE A 283 -7.60 -13.31 -5.49
C PHE A 283 -7.04 -13.93 -4.21
N ASN A 284 -7.83 -14.77 -3.53
CA ASN A 284 -7.37 -15.46 -2.33
C ASN A 284 -6.12 -16.31 -2.62
N GLN A 285 -5.17 -16.33 -1.68
CA GLN A 285 -3.92 -17.07 -1.83
C GLN A 285 -3.63 -17.88 -0.57
N SER A 286 -3.25 -19.14 -0.73
CA SER A 286 -2.77 -19.98 0.39
C SER A 286 -1.25 -19.89 0.50
N ARG A 287 -0.74 -19.64 1.70
CA ARG A 287 0.71 -19.60 1.98
C ARG A 287 0.98 -19.69 3.49
N THR A 288 2.23 -19.98 3.81
CA THR A 288 2.73 -19.90 5.18
C THR A 288 3.06 -18.46 5.51
N ILE A 289 2.54 -17.96 6.63
CA ILE A 289 2.86 -16.63 7.16
C ILE A 289 3.09 -16.71 8.67
N ARG A 290 3.56 -15.61 9.26
CA ARG A 290 3.58 -15.44 10.71
C ARG A 290 2.22 -14.95 11.20
N MET A 291 1.63 -15.66 12.16
CA MET A 291 0.27 -15.40 12.66
C MET A 291 0.27 -15.23 14.17
N ALA A 292 -0.59 -14.34 14.67
CA ALA A 292 -0.73 -14.12 16.10
C ALA A 292 -1.27 -15.39 16.77
N THR A 293 -0.72 -15.72 17.93
CA THR A 293 -1.14 -16.87 18.75
C THR A 293 -2.03 -16.47 19.92
N ASP A 294 -2.18 -15.17 20.16
CA ASP A 294 -3.07 -14.63 21.19
C ASP A 294 -3.64 -13.28 20.78
N LYS A 295 -4.88 -12.98 21.23
CA LYS A 295 -5.58 -11.75 20.85
C LYS A 295 -4.92 -10.47 21.33
N THR A 296 -4.09 -10.57 22.37
CA THR A 296 -3.43 -9.44 23.02
C THR A 296 -1.99 -9.23 22.57
N GLN A 297 -1.52 -10.03 21.60
CA GLN A 297 -0.29 -9.73 20.87
C GLN A 297 -0.45 -8.46 20.03
N SER A 298 0.57 -7.61 20.05
CA SER A 298 0.56 -6.32 19.38
C SER A 298 1.93 -5.98 18.77
N GLY A 299 1.92 -5.03 17.82
CA GLY A 299 3.14 -4.55 17.15
C GLY A 299 3.59 -5.42 15.97
N LEU A 300 4.88 -5.27 15.60
CA LEU A 300 5.45 -5.89 14.40
C LEU A 300 5.94 -7.33 14.59
N VAL A 301 6.34 -7.73 15.81
CA VAL A 301 6.97 -9.04 16.06
C VAL A 301 5.90 -10.11 16.29
N ILE A 302 5.96 -11.18 15.50
CA ILE A 302 5.12 -12.37 15.63
C ILE A 302 6.00 -13.60 15.41
N LEU A 303 6.01 -14.54 16.35
CA LEU A 303 6.97 -15.64 16.35
C LEU A 303 6.50 -16.89 15.63
N GLU A 304 5.20 -17.21 15.68
CA GLU A 304 4.70 -18.48 15.17
C GLU A 304 4.36 -18.39 13.68
N LYS A 305 4.69 -19.45 12.93
CA LYS A 305 4.32 -19.60 11.52
C LYS A 305 3.16 -20.58 11.42
N GLY A 306 2.30 -20.38 10.43
CA GLY A 306 1.30 -21.40 10.08
C GLY A 306 0.80 -21.21 8.66
N HIS A 307 0.15 -22.24 8.15
CA HIS A 307 -0.45 -22.24 6.82
C HIS A 307 -1.88 -21.71 6.84
N THR A 308 -2.18 -20.74 5.97
CA THR A 308 -3.48 -20.06 5.93
C THR A 308 -3.84 -19.68 4.49
N GLN A 309 -5.14 -19.55 4.25
CA GLN A 309 -5.67 -18.85 3.09
C GLN A 309 -5.86 -17.38 3.45
N LEU A 310 -5.22 -16.49 2.70
CA LEU A 310 -5.33 -15.06 2.87
C LEU A 310 -6.34 -14.49 1.88
N ASN A 311 -7.23 -13.66 2.40
CA ASN A 311 -8.09 -12.79 1.63
C ASN A 311 -7.65 -11.34 1.90
N ALA A 312 -6.91 -10.76 0.95
CA ALA A 312 -6.49 -9.37 1.06
C ALA A 312 -7.69 -8.45 0.83
N GLY A 313 -7.94 -7.54 1.76
CA GLY A 313 -9.03 -6.58 1.63
C GLY A 313 -8.89 -5.71 0.38
N ASN A 314 -10.02 -5.31 -0.21
CA ASN A 314 -10.02 -4.48 -1.42
C ASN A 314 -9.40 -3.11 -1.16
N ILE A 315 -8.86 -2.50 -2.20
CA ILE A 315 -8.35 -1.12 -2.13
C ILE A 315 -9.24 -0.19 -2.95
N TRP A 316 -9.61 0.92 -2.32
CA TRP A 316 -10.32 2.04 -2.92
C TRP A 316 -9.39 3.25 -2.95
N ASN A 317 -9.29 3.92 -4.09
CA ASN A 317 -8.62 5.21 -4.21
C ASN A 317 -9.52 6.17 -4.97
N LEU A 318 -9.87 7.28 -4.33
CA LEU A 318 -10.72 8.33 -4.87
C LEU A 318 -9.95 9.65 -4.82
N ALA A 319 -10.04 10.45 -5.86
CA ALA A 319 -9.39 11.75 -5.88
C ALA A 319 -10.20 12.80 -6.62
N ALA A 320 -9.96 14.06 -6.27
CA ALA A 320 -10.48 15.23 -6.95
C ALA A 320 -9.35 16.22 -7.21
N TYR A 321 -9.45 16.99 -8.28
CA TYR A 321 -8.38 17.93 -8.65
C TYR A 321 -8.84 19.13 -9.45
N LEU A 322 -7.98 20.14 -9.42
CA LEU A 322 -8.04 21.31 -10.27
C LEU A 322 -6.73 21.43 -11.05
N LYS A 323 -6.87 21.59 -12.37
CA LYS A 323 -5.76 21.73 -13.30
C LYS A 323 -5.92 23.03 -14.07
N LEU A 324 -4.90 23.87 -14.00
CA LEU A 324 -4.77 25.03 -14.86
C LEU A 324 -4.13 24.57 -16.18
N ASN A 325 -4.96 24.55 -17.22
CA ASN A 325 -4.50 24.35 -18.58
C ASN A 325 -3.64 25.52 -19.05
N PRO A 326 -2.87 25.33 -20.12
CA PRO A 326 -1.77 26.21 -20.46
C PRO A 326 -2.12 27.69 -20.49
N PHE A 327 -1.71 28.41 -19.45
CA PHE A 327 -1.77 29.87 -19.42
C PHE A 327 -0.54 30.49 -20.11
N PHE A 328 0.54 29.72 -20.30
CA PHE A 328 1.74 30.11 -21.06
C PHE A 328 2.44 28.89 -21.66
N LYS A 329 2.57 28.81 -22.99
CA LYS A 329 3.44 27.85 -23.71
C LYS A 329 3.37 26.38 -23.22
N GLN A 330 2.17 25.82 -23.03
CA GLN A 330 1.97 24.43 -22.58
C GLN A 330 2.38 24.08 -21.14
N VAL A 331 2.63 25.09 -20.29
CA VAL A 331 2.85 24.88 -18.86
C VAL A 331 1.52 24.59 -18.17
N LEU A 332 1.47 23.52 -17.39
CA LEU A 332 0.31 23.10 -16.62
C LEU A 332 0.65 23.08 -15.13
N ILE A 333 -0.34 23.46 -14.32
CA ILE A 333 -0.29 23.38 -12.86
C ILE A 333 -1.48 22.56 -12.40
N ASN A 334 -1.26 21.60 -11.52
CA ASN A 334 -2.27 20.71 -11.02
C ASN A 334 -2.17 20.61 -9.50
N VAL A 335 -3.32 20.76 -8.83
CA VAL A 335 -3.47 20.54 -7.40
C VAL A 335 -4.60 19.55 -7.18
N GLY A 336 -4.32 18.51 -6.41
CA GLY A 336 -5.26 17.43 -6.16
C GLY A 336 -5.32 17.03 -4.71
N TYR A 337 -6.39 16.33 -4.38
CA TYR A 337 -6.56 15.62 -3.13
C TYR A 337 -6.98 14.19 -3.41
N SER A 338 -6.36 13.22 -2.75
CA SER A 338 -6.80 11.82 -2.80
C SER A 338 -7.07 11.26 -1.41
N PHE A 339 -7.97 10.27 -1.40
CA PHE A 339 -8.26 9.39 -0.30
C PHE A 339 -8.08 7.95 -0.75
N THR A 340 -7.20 7.22 -0.09
CA THR A 340 -7.03 5.78 -0.29
C THR A 340 -7.38 5.02 0.98
N ARG A 341 -8.04 3.87 0.82
CA ARG A 341 -8.31 2.93 1.90
C ARG A 341 -8.14 1.50 1.41
N GLN A 342 -7.53 0.65 2.24
CA GLN A 342 -7.62 -0.80 2.11
C GLN A 342 -8.54 -1.36 3.19
N GLU A 343 -9.42 -2.28 2.81
CA GLU A 343 -10.23 -3.05 3.75
C GLU A 343 -9.37 -4.03 4.58
N PRO A 344 -9.87 -4.54 5.71
CA PRO A 344 -9.13 -5.51 6.50
C PRO A 344 -8.78 -6.77 5.67
N THR A 345 -7.59 -7.30 5.91
CA THR A 345 -7.19 -8.63 5.43
C THR A 345 -7.77 -9.68 6.37
N HIS A 346 -8.28 -10.77 5.81
CA HIS A 346 -8.76 -11.92 6.57
C HIS A 346 -7.86 -13.13 6.36
N LEU A 347 -7.67 -13.91 7.41
CA LEU A 347 -6.91 -15.16 7.40
C LEU A 347 -7.84 -16.32 7.79
N ASP A 348 -7.91 -17.33 6.93
CA ASP A 348 -8.54 -18.62 7.25
C ASP A 348 -7.43 -19.64 7.54
N VAL A 349 -7.24 -20.03 8.79
CA VAL A 349 -6.18 -20.95 9.20
C VAL A 349 -6.47 -22.34 8.65
N ARG A 350 -5.54 -22.87 7.85
CA ARG A 350 -5.64 -24.22 7.25
C ARG A 350 -4.75 -25.24 7.95
N ASP A 351 -3.86 -24.75 8.81
CA ASP A 351 -2.98 -25.59 9.62
C ASP A 351 -3.73 -26.25 10.78
N SER A 352 -3.83 -27.57 10.74
CA SER A 352 -4.48 -28.37 11.79
C SER A 352 -3.73 -28.31 13.13
N THR A 353 -2.41 -28.10 13.11
CA THR A 353 -1.56 -28.10 14.31
C THR A 353 -1.48 -26.74 14.99
N PHE A 354 -1.61 -25.65 14.22
CA PHE A 354 -1.56 -24.28 14.75
C PHE A 354 -2.64 -24.03 15.81
N LEU A 355 -2.27 -23.62 17.02
CA LEU A 355 -3.17 -23.40 18.19
C LEU A 355 -4.06 -24.59 18.56
N SER A 356 -3.72 -25.81 18.14
CA SER A 356 -4.50 -27.01 18.47
C SER A 356 -4.67 -27.24 19.98
N THR A 357 -3.61 -27.04 20.76
CA THR A 357 -3.62 -27.23 22.22
C THR A 357 -4.51 -26.21 22.91
N TYR A 358 -4.37 -24.92 22.55
CA TYR A 358 -5.16 -23.84 23.10
C TYR A 358 -6.66 -24.00 22.79
N ILE A 359 -7.00 -24.30 21.53
CA ILE A 359 -8.38 -24.47 21.11
C ILE A 359 -9.02 -25.69 21.78
N ALA A 360 -8.29 -26.81 21.92
CA ALA A 360 -8.79 -27.98 22.65
C ALA A 360 -9.08 -27.66 24.13
N ALA A 361 -8.19 -26.90 24.79
CA ALA A 361 -8.40 -26.47 26.17
C ALA A 361 -9.63 -25.55 26.31
N GLN A 362 -9.79 -24.56 25.43
CA GLN A 362 -10.97 -23.68 25.37
C GLN A 362 -12.27 -24.46 25.13
N GLN A 363 -12.22 -25.49 24.28
CA GLN A 363 -13.40 -26.30 23.99
C GLN A 363 -13.83 -27.20 25.16
N ALA A 364 -12.88 -27.63 25.99
CA ALA A 364 -13.10 -28.47 27.16
C ALA A 364 -13.58 -27.69 28.39
N ASP A 365 -13.30 -26.39 28.47
CA ASP A 365 -13.75 -25.54 29.57
C ASP A 365 -15.25 -25.20 29.44
N ALA A 366 -16.07 -25.83 30.29
CA ALA A 366 -17.52 -25.63 30.32
C ALA A 366 -17.94 -24.21 30.77
N SER A 367 -17.04 -23.44 31.38
CA SER A 367 -17.32 -22.06 31.80
C SER A 367 -17.27 -21.04 30.65
N VAL A 368 -16.62 -21.40 29.54
CA VAL A 368 -16.44 -20.53 28.38
C VAL A 368 -17.68 -20.60 27.48
N ILE A 369 -18.48 -19.53 27.51
CA ILE A 369 -19.71 -19.41 26.68
C ILE A 369 -19.37 -19.23 25.20
N TYR A 370 -18.36 -18.42 24.88
CA TYR A 370 -17.90 -18.17 23.52
C TYR A 370 -16.61 -18.94 23.24
N LYS A 371 -16.70 -20.00 22.43
CA LYS A 371 -15.54 -20.80 22.05
C LYS A 371 -14.81 -20.12 20.91
N GLU A 372 -13.67 -19.53 21.24
CA GLU A 372 -12.82 -18.87 20.25
C GLU A 372 -12.32 -19.88 19.19
N THR A 373 -12.24 -19.42 17.94
CA THR A 373 -11.64 -20.17 16.84
C THR A 373 -10.19 -19.74 16.59
N LYS A 374 -9.43 -20.54 15.84
CA LYS A 374 -8.08 -20.14 15.36
C LYS A 374 -8.15 -18.83 14.57
N ASP A 375 -9.19 -18.70 13.74
CA ASP A 375 -9.42 -17.53 12.90
C ASP A 375 -9.72 -16.29 13.75
N ASP A 376 -10.47 -16.41 14.85
CA ASP A 376 -10.74 -15.29 15.77
C ASP A 376 -9.45 -14.74 16.40
N VAL A 377 -8.52 -15.62 16.74
CA VAL A 377 -7.23 -15.25 17.34
C VAL A 377 -6.33 -14.56 16.31
N VAL A 378 -6.13 -15.17 15.14
CA VAL A 378 -5.21 -14.59 14.14
C VAL A 378 -5.74 -13.27 13.57
N ASN A 379 -7.07 -13.14 13.39
CA ASN A 379 -7.70 -11.95 12.82
C ASN A 379 -7.89 -10.79 13.83
N SER A 380 -7.55 -11.00 15.11
CA SER A 380 -7.44 -9.89 16.07
C SER A 380 -6.22 -9.02 15.80
N ASN A 381 -5.22 -9.55 15.10
CA ASN A 381 -3.96 -8.87 14.81
C ASN A 381 -4.20 -7.52 14.13
N VAL A 382 -3.72 -6.46 14.78
CA VAL A 382 -3.85 -5.07 14.35
C VAL A 382 -3.24 -4.79 12.97
N ARG A 383 -2.29 -5.62 12.51
CA ARG A 383 -1.66 -5.52 11.18
C ARG A 383 -2.58 -5.91 10.03
N LEU A 384 -3.62 -6.69 10.33
CA LEU A 384 -4.61 -7.15 9.34
C LEU A 384 -5.79 -6.17 9.23
N LYS A 385 -5.86 -5.16 10.11
CA LYS A 385 -6.94 -4.16 10.08
C LYS A 385 -6.74 -3.19 8.92
N ASP A 386 -7.80 -2.47 8.62
CA ASP A 386 -7.82 -1.44 7.58
C ASP A 386 -6.76 -0.35 7.80
N TRP A 387 -6.28 0.20 6.68
CA TRP A 387 -5.48 1.41 6.65
C TRP A 387 -6.08 2.42 5.68
N SER A 388 -5.78 3.70 5.92
CA SER A 388 -6.18 4.78 5.02
C SER A 388 -5.15 5.90 4.97
N GLN A 389 -5.20 6.69 3.91
CA GLN A 389 -4.31 7.83 3.70
C GLN A 389 -5.03 8.93 2.92
N HIS A 390 -4.75 10.17 3.31
CA HIS A 390 -5.19 11.39 2.63
C HIS A 390 -3.96 12.16 2.18
N VAL A 391 -3.92 12.51 0.90
CA VAL A 391 -2.74 13.10 0.28
C VAL A 391 -3.14 14.36 -0.48
N LEU A 392 -2.37 15.43 -0.29
CA LEU A 392 -2.39 16.59 -1.16
C LEU A 392 -1.33 16.44 -2.23
N HIS A 393 -1.69 16.78 -3.45
CA HIS A 393 -0.86 16.59 -4.61
C HIS A 393 -0.59 17.92 -5.28
N PHE A 394 0.67 18.15 -5.64
CA PHE A 394 1.10 19.33 -6.36
C PHE A 394 1.91 18.87 -7.55
N GLN A 395 1.60 19.41 -8.72
CA GLN A 395 2.35 19.10 -9.92
C GLN A 395 2.44 20.33 -10.82
N ILE A 396 3.62 20.49 -11.41
CA ILE A 396 3.87 21.44 -12.49
C ILE A 396 4.53 20.68 -13.63
N GLY A 397 4.21 21.05 -14.87
CA GLY A 397 4.83 20.39 -16.01
C GLY A 397 4.64 21.11 -17.32
N TYR A 398 5.20 20.50 -18.34
CA TYR A 398 5.08 20.88 -19.73
C TYR A 398 4.52 19.69 -20.51
N ASP A 399 3.48 19.93 -21.32
CA ASP A 399 2.82 18.89 -22.11
C ASP A 399 2.64 19.32 -23.58
N ALA A 400 3.51 18.84 -24.46
CA ALA A 400 3.41 19.13 -25.90
C ALA A 400 2.34 18.29 -26.61
N THR A 401 1.66 17.35 -25.95
CA THR A 401 0.62 16.52 -26.59
C THR A 401 -0.61 17.33 -27.01
N ALA A 402 -0.84 18.47 -26.36
CA ALA A 402 -1.87 19.42 -26.78
C ALA A 402 -1.61 20.01 -28.19
N ILE A 403 -0.37 19.93 -28.70
CA ILE A 403 -0.02 20.43 -30.04
C ILE A 403 -0.24 19.31 -31.06
N ASN A 404 -1.38 19.36 -31.77
CA ASN A 404 -1.82 18.27 -32.64
C ASN A 404 -0.90 17.97 -33.84
N ASN A 405 -0.04 18.91 -34.25
CA ASN A 405 0.70 18.82 -35.51
C ASN A 405 2.06 18.13 -35.43
N TYR A 406 2.54 17.79 -34.24
CA TYR A 406 3.86 17.13 -34.10
C TYR A 406 3.73 15.62 -34.02
N LYS A 407 4.60 14.93 -34.76
CA LYS A 407 4.80 13.47 -34.68
C LYS A 407 5.30 13.03 -33.30
N TYR A 408 6.07 13.90 -32.66
CA TYR A 408 6.70 13.69 -31.36
C TYR A 408 6.20 14.74 -30.37
N SER A 409 5.62 14.30 -29.27
CA SER A 409 5.08 15.17 -28.23
C SER A 409 5.72 14.84 -26.89
N PRO A 410 6.79 15.55 -26.49
CA PRO A 410 7.44 15.33 -25.21
C PRO A 410 6.60 15.88 -24.05
N THR A 411 6.77 15.26 -22.88
CA THR A 411 6.11 15.69 -21.65
C THR A 411 7.07 15.61 -20.48
N ILE A 412 7.06 16.61 -19.60
CA ILE A 412 7.94 16.69 -18.43
C ILE A 412 7.12 17.19 -17.25
N TYR A 413 7.23 16.54 -16.09
CA TYR A 413 6.56 16.96 -14.86
C TYR A 413 7.48 16.91 -13.66
N LEU A 414 7.20 17.78 -12.70
CA LEU A 414 7.67 17.71 -11.32
C LEU A 414 6.43 17.60 -10.43
N SER A 415 6.46 16.70 -9.46
CA SER A 415 5.38 16.45 -8.53
C SER A 415 5.85 16.34 -7.09
N TYR A 416 5.04 16.84 -6.16
CA TYR A 416 5.20 16.65 -4.72
C TYR A 416 3.87 16.15 -4.13
N ASP A 417 3.94 15.01 -3.45
CA ASP A 417 2.79 14.33 -2.84
C ASP A 417 2.96 14.35 -1.31
N CYS A 418 2.05 15.02 -0.61
CA CYS A 418 2.11 15.33 0.81
C CYS A 418 0.99 14.62 1.59
N PRO A 419 1.28 13.54 2.34
CA PRO A 419 0.31 12.90 3.22
C PRO A 419 -0.03 13.82 4.41
N ILE A 420 -1.31 14.20 4.50
CA ILE A 420 -1.80 15.12 5.54
C ILE A 420 -2.48 14.40 6.69
N TYR A 421 -3.12 13.25 6.42
CA TYR A 421 -3.84 12.46 7.42
C TYR A 421 -3.84 10.98 7.02
N GLY A 422 -4.02 10.08 7.98
CA GLY A 422 -4.09 8.65 7.70
C GLY A 422 -4.35 7.81 8.94
N LYS A 423 -4.53 6.51 8.73
CA LYS A 423 -4.71 5.49 9.76
C LYS A 423 -3.86 4.27 9.39
N ARG A 424 -3.00 3.81 10.29
CA ARG A 424 -2.06 2.69 10.06
C ARG A 424 -1.29 2.82 8.75
N SER A 425 -0.83 4.02 8.43
CA SER A 425 -0.13 4.33 7.18
C SER A 425 1.09 5.18 7.47
N TYR A 426 2.07 5.18 6.57
CA TYR A 426 3.27 5.98 6.77
C TYR A 426 3.05 7.41 6.30
N LYS A 427 3.69 8.35 6.99
CA LYS A 427 3.70 9.76 6.63
C LYS A 427 4.94 10.04 5.79
N THR A 428 5.00 9.41 4.62
CA THR A 428 6.13 9.53 3.68
C THR A 428 5.73 10.40 2.51
N ASP A 429 6.24 11.62 2.51
CA ASP A 429 6.13 12.53 1.37
C ASP A 429 6.94 11.98 0.19
N MET A 430 6.46 12.21 -1.02
CA MET A 430 7.15 11.82 -2.24
C MET A 430 7.44 13.04 -3.10
N LEU A 431 8.70 13.20 -3.52
CA LEU A 431 9.11 14.15 -4.56
C LEU A 431 9.46 13.32 -5.80
N GLY A 432 8.96 13.71 -6.96
CA GLY A 432 9.22 12.95 -8.19
C GLY A 432 9.15 13.80 -9.44
N GLY A 433 9.69 13.25 -10.52
CA GLY A 433 9.63 13.81 -11.85
C GLY A 433 9.30 12.75 -12.88
N ASN A 434 8.60 13.13 -13.93
CA ASN A 434 8.23 12.26 -15.04
C ASN A 434 8.73 12.86 -16.34
N ILE A 435 9.24 12.00 -17.22
CA ILE A 435 9.51 12.31 -18.62
C ILE A 435 8.76 11.32 -19.49
N GLY A 436 8.26 11.80 -20.63
CA GLY A 436 7.50 11.00 -21.56
C GLY A 436 7.62 11.50 -22.98
N LEU A 437 7.38 10.61 -23.94
CA LEU A 437 7.35 10.94 -25.36
C LEU A 437 6.17 10.22 -26.00
N THR A 438 5.19 10.96 -26.49
CA THR A 438 4.15 10.39 -27.35
C THR A 438 4.60 10.42 -28.80
N ILE A 439 4.57 9.26 -29.46
CA ILE A 439 4.93 9.05 -30.86
C ILE A 439 3.66 8.72 -31.63
N LYS A 440 3.39 9.48 -32.69
CA LYS A 440 2.25 9.25 -33.60
C LYS A 440 2.72 8.42 -34.79
N TRP A 441 2.02 7.33 -35.06
CA TRP A 441 2.29 6.48 -36.22
C TRP A 441 1.35 6.86 -37.36
N ASN A 442 1.92 7.06 -38.55
CA ASN A 442 1.14 7.19 -39.79
C ASN A 442 1.22 5.82 -40.47
N PHE A 443 0.10 5.11 -40.53
CA PHE A 443 -0.03 3.85 -41.27
C PHE A 443 -0.75 4.07 -42.59
#